data_AF-A0A967L6I7-F1
#
_entry.id   AF-A0A967L6I7-F1
#
_cell.length_a   1.000
_cell.length_b   1.000
_cell.length_c   1.000
_cell.angle_alpha   90.00
_cell.angle_beta   90.00
_cell.angle_gamma   90.00
#
_symmetry.space_group_name_H-M   'P 1'
#
loop_
_entity.id
_entity.type
_entity.pdbx_description
1 polymer ?
#
loop_
_entity_poly.entity_id
_entity_poly.type
_entity_poly.pdbx_seq_one_letter_code
_entity_poly.pdbx_strand_id
1 'polypeptide(L)' 'REKFWALRDVSFSVPRGSTLGVVGPNGSGKSSTLGLIAGTITPSTGTVRTEGRMATLLELGAGFPPDLTGRENA' A
#
# COMPACT_ATOMS: atom_id res chain seq x y z
N ARG A 1 21.23 -10.48 17.31
CA ARG A 1 20.09 -9.54 17.18
C ARG A 1 19.04 -10.25 16.35
N GLU A 2 17.84 -10.49 16.87
CA GLU A 2 16.77 -11.16 16.11
C GLU A 2 16.31 -10.31 14.92
N LYS A 3 15.96 -10.96 13.81
CA LYS A 3 15.39 -10.30 12.63
C LYS A 3 13.97 -9.83 12.98
N PHE A 4 13.73 -8.53 12.84
CA PHE A 4 12.39 -7.95 12.94
C PHE A 4 11.60 -8.21 11.64
N TRP A 5 10.36 -8.67 11.78
CA TRP A 5 9.43 -8.88 10.68
C TRP A 5 8.30 -7.86 10.77
N ALA A 6 8.21 -6.94 9.81
CA ALA A 6 7.10 -6.00 9.73
C ALA A 6 5.77 -6.70 9.36
N LEU A 7 5.87 -7.76 8.56
CA LEU A 7 4.79 -8.68 8.21
C LEU A 7 5.36 -10.09 8.19
N ARG A 8 4.59 -11.06 8.68
CA ARG A 8 4.99 -12.47 8.71
C ARG A 8 3.78 -13.34 8.42
N ASP A 9 3.88 -14.18 7.40
CA ASP A 9 2.87 -15.18 7.01
C ASP A 9 1.44 -14.62 6.87
N VAL A 10 1.32 -13.45 6.23
CA VAL A 10 0.03 -12.79 5.96
C VAL A 10 -0.53 -13.27 4.63
N SER A 11 -1.81 -13.65 4.58
CA SER A 11 -2.49 -14.11 3.37
C SER A 11 -3.95 -13.66 3.35
N PHE A 12 -4.37 -13.03 2.26
CA PHE A 12 -5.75 -12.65 2.01
C PHE A 12 -5.96 -12.43 0.50
N SER A 13 -7.23 -12.41 0.09
CA SER A 13 -7.66 -12.06 -1.27
C SER A 13 -8.76 -11.01 -1.18
N VAL A 14 -8.74 -10.03 -2.07
CA VAL A 14 -9.77 -8.98 -2.15
C VAL A 14 -10.61 -9.19 -3.41
N PRO A 15 -11.88 -9.58 -3.30
CA PRO A 15 -12.75 -9.72 -4.46
C PRO A 15 -12.98 -8.40 -5.20
N ARG A 16 -13.19 -8.48 -6.52
CA ARG A 16 -13.59 -7.30 -7.32
C ARG A 16 -14.90 -6.72 -6.80
N GLY A 17 -14.97 -5.39 -6.70
CA GLY A 17 -16.17 -4.69 -6.22
C GLY A 17 -16.35 -4.71 -4.70
N SER A 18 -15.33 -5.14 -3.95
CA SER A 18 -15.32 -5.12 -2.49
C SER A 18 -14.40 -4.05 -1.93
N THR A 19 -14.62 -3.70 -0.67
CA THR A 19 -13.78 -2.78 0.10
C THR A 19 -13.14 -3.54 1.26
N LEU A 20 -11.81 -3.47 1.39
CA LEU A 20 -11.05 -4.03 2.50
C LEU A 20 -10.49 -2.89 3.37
N GLY A 21 -10.75 -2.95 4.68
CA GLY A 21 -10.10 -2.09 5.67
C GLY A 21 -8.95 -2.79 6.38
N VAL A 22 -7.79 -2.15 6.48
CA VAL A 22 -6.63 -2.65 7.25
C VAL A 22 -6.48 -1.80 8.52
N VAL A 23 -6.73 -2.39 9.69
CA VAL A 23 -6.74 -1.71 10.99
C VAL A 23 -5.80 -2.39 11.97
N GLY A 24 -5.31 -1.65 12.96
CA GLY A 24 -4.40 -2.15 13.99
C GLY A 24 -3.49 -1.07 14.58
N PRO A 25 -2.74 -1.37 15.66
CA PRO A 25 -1.86 -0.41 16.33
C PRO A 25 -0.71 0.13 15.45
N ASN A 26 -0.05 1.19 15.92
CA ASN A 26 1.17 1.67 15.26
C ASN A 26 2.26 0.60 15.28
N GLY A 27 2.99 0.46 14.17
CA GLY A 27 3.99 -0.59 13.99
C GLY A 27 3.44 -1.97 13.61
N SER A 28 2.12 -2.17 13.49
CA SER A 28 1.53 -3.46 13.14
C SER A 28 1.65 -3.88 11.66
N GLY A 29 2.42 -3.13 10.86
CA GLY A 29 2.65 -3.45 9.44
C GLY A 29 1.63 -2.91 8.44
N LYS A 30 0.63 -2.10 8.84
CA LYS A 30 -0.42 -1.59 7.93
C LYS A 30 0.12 -0.87 6.69
N SER A 31 0.99 0.12 6.88
CA SER A 31 1.60 0.86 5.76
C SER A 31 2.50 -0.04 4.92
N SER A 32 3.15 -1.03 5.54
CA SER A 32 3.92 -2.04 4.80
C SER A 32 3.02 -2.93 3.94
N THR A 33 1.85 -3.33 4.43
CA THR A 33 0.85 -4.08 3.66
C THR A 33 0.37 -3.26 2.46
N LEU A 34 0.02 -1.99 2.69
CA LEU A 34 -0.42 -1.11 1.61
C LEU A 34 0.69 -0.84 0.59
N GLY A 35 1.94 -0.65 1.03
CA GLY A 35 3.09 -0.47 0.13
C GLY A 35 3.41 -1.72 -0.70
N LEU A 36 3.26 -2.92 -0.12
CA LEU A 36 3.35 -4.19 -0.86
C LEU A 36 2.26 -4.31 -1.93
N ILE A 37 1.00 -3.95 -1.61
CA ILE A 37 -0.10 -3.94 -2.58
C ILE A 37 0.16 -2.91 -3.68
N ALA A 38 0.60 -1.72 -3.30
CA ALA A 38 0.90 -0.61 -4.22
C ALA A 38 2.12 -0.86 -5.12
N GLY A 39 2.95 -1.86 -4.79
CA GLY A 39 4.21 -2.13 -5.49
C GLY A 39 5.35 -1.16 -5.14
N THR A 40 5.19 -0.33 -4.11
CA THR A 40 6.28 0.56 -3.62
C THR A 40 7.27 -0.16 -2.71
N ILE A 41 6.91 -1.35 -2.21
CA ILE A 41 7.76 -2.24 -1.42
C ILE A 41 7.78 -3.62 -2.09
N THR A 42 8.95 -4.27 -2.13
CA THR A 42 9.10 -5.65 -2.61
C THR A 42 9.01 -6.64 -1.45
N PRO A 43 8.25 -7.75 -1.57
CA PRO A 43 8.18 -8.75 -0.51
C PRO A 43 9.53 -9.43 -0.29
N SER A 44 9.91 -9.66 0.97
CA SER A 44 11.11 -10.46 1.30
C SER A 44 10.93 -11.94 0.94
N THR A 45 9.69 -12.44 1.03
CA THR A 45 9.27 -13.81 0.70
C THR A 45 7.80 -13.79 0.26
N GLY A 46 7.36 -14.78 -0.51
CA GLY A 46 5.97 -14.89 -0.97
C GLY A 46 5.69 -14.01 -2.20
N THR A 47 4.41 -13.78 -2.49
CA THR A 47 3.98 -13.05 -3.71
C THR A 47 2.79 -12.15 -3.44
N VAL A 48 2.74 -11.01 -4.14
CA VAL A 48 1.57 -10.13 -4.23
C VAL A 48 1.16 -10.06 -5.69
N ARG A 49 -0.13 -10.23 -5.97
CA ARG A 49 -0.70 -10.15 -7.32
C ARG A 49 -1.84 -9.15 -7.32
N THR A 50 -1.84 -8.24 -8.28
CA THR A 50 -2.87 -7.23 -8.49
C THR A 50 -3.27 -7.23 -9.96
N GLU A 51 -4.56 -7.00 -10.23
CA GLU A 51 -5.12 -7.02 -11.58
C GLU A 51 -5.72 -5.66 -11.94
N GLY A 52 -5.40 -5.15 -13.12
CA GLY A 52 -5.87 -3.86 -13.61
C GLY A 52 -5.00 -2.67 -13.18
N ARG A 53 -5.48 -1.46 -13.45
CA ARG A 53 -4.77 -0.22 -13.11
C ARG A 53 -5.01 0.13 -11.64
N MET A 54 -3.94 0.22 -10.87
CA MET A 54 -4.00 0.69 -9.48
C MET A 54 -3.78 2.21 -9.42
N ALA A 55 -4.61 2.89 -8.64
CA ALA A 55 -4.37 4.24 -8.18
C ALA A 55 -4.13 4.18 -6.68
N THR A 56 -2.95 4.57 -6.23
CA THR A 56 -2.55 4.46 -4.82
C THR A 56 -2.46 5.86 -4.23
N LEU A 57 -3.40 6.19 -3.35
CA LEU A 57 -3.35 7.44 -2.60
C LEU A 57 -2.69 7.16 -1.24
N LEU A 58 -1.38 6.93 -1.24
CA LEU A 58 -0.63 6.58 -0.02
C LEU A 58 -0.17 7.81 0.76
N GLU A 59 0.04 8.94 0.07
CA GLU A 59 0.49 10.19 0.69
C GLU A 59 -0.29 11.38 0.12
N LEU A 60 -0.80 12.24 1.02
CA LEU A 60 -1.36 13.53 0.65
C LEU A 60 -0.26 14.36 -0.03
N GLY A 61 -0.39 14.61 -1.33
CA GLY A 61 0.56 15.41 -2.12
C GLY A 61 1.57 14.62 -2.97
N ALA A 62 1.62 13.28 -2.88
CA ALA A 62 2.48 12.50 -3.77
C ALA A 62 1.98 12.60 -5.21
N GLY A 63 2.78 13.21 -6.08
CA GLY A 63 2.46 13.43 -7.49
C GLY A 63 1.78 14.77 -7.80
N PHE A 64 1.66 15.67 -6.82
CA PHE A 64 1.10 17.01 -6.99
C PHE A 64 2.20 18.07 -6.80
N PRO A 65 2.78 18.61 -7.88
CA PRO A 65 3.75 19.69 -7.78
C PRO A 65 3.13 20.89 -7.01
N PRO A 66 3.83 21.42 -5.99
CA PRO A 66 3.27 22.44 -5.08
C PRO A 66 3.10 23.81 -5.74
N ASP A 67 3.75 24.01 -6.87
CA ASP A 67 3.71 25.20 -7.71
C ASP A 67 2.53 25.21 -8.69
N LEU A 68 1.81 24.10 -8.82
CA LEU A 68 0.63 23.99 -9.68
C LEU A 68 -0.67 24.22 -8.91
N THR A 69 -1.62 24.91 -9.54
CA THR A 69 -2.98 25.02 -9.03
C THR A 69 -3.71 23.67 -9.11
N GLY A 70 -4.79 23.52 -8.35
CA GLY A 70 -5.61 22.29 -8.40
C GLY A 70 -6.20 22.00 -9.79
N ARG A 71 -6.37 23.01 -10.64
CA ARG A 71 -6.83 22.85 -12.03
C ARG A 71 -5.74 22.21 -12.91
N GLU A 72 -4.49 22.56 -12.68
CA GLU A 72 -3.34 22.08 -13.47
C GLU A 72 -2.91 20.68 -13.04
N ASN A 73 -3.29 20.27 -11.84
CA ASN A 73 -3.02 18.96 -11.24
C ASN A 73 -4.10 17.89 -11.50
N ALA A 74 -5.25 18.27 -12.08
CA ALA A 74 -6.39 17.38 -12.33
C ALA A 74 -6.22 16.54 -13.60
#